data_AF-A0A1F4D9U8-F1
#
_entry.id   AF-A0A1F4D9U8-F1
#
_cell.length_a   1.000
_cell.length_b   1.000
_cell.length_c   1.000
_cell.angle_alpha   90.00
_cell.angle_beta   90.00
_cell.angle_gamma   90.00
#
_symmetry.space_group_name_H-M   'P 1'
#
loop_
_entity.id
_entity.type
_entity.pdbx_description
1 polymer ?
#
loop_
_entity_poly.entity_id
_entity_poly.type
_entity_poly.pdbx_seq_one_letter_code
_entity_poly.pdbx_strand_id
1 'polypeptide(L)' 'MADFMTPLAFGTQTGGSTIRPAAFCGVTGYKPSFGTINRSGLKSPAVSLDTIGVQLIGRYDDDAQLLTWAEWARPAFD' A
#
# COMPACT_ATOMS: atom_id res chain seq x y z
N MET A 1 -4.36 2.60 11.95
CA MET A 1 -5.25 1.54 11.48
C MET A 1 -5.66 0.65 12.63
N ALA A 2 -4.78 -0.26 13.08
CA ALA A 2 -5.18 -1.27 14.07
C ALA A 2 -5.70 -0.69 15.41
N ASP A 3 -5.20 0.49 15.81
CA ASP A 3 -5.69 1.22 17.00
C ASP A 3 -6.77 2.27 16.67
N PHE A 4 -7.45 2.13 15.52
CA PHE A 4 -8.59 2.96 15.09
C PHE A 4 -8.37 4.47 14.99
N MET A 5 -7.13 4.97 15.11
CA MET A 5 -6.81 6.40 14.99
C MET A 5 -7.03 6.98 13.58
N THR A 6 -7.05 6.13 12.56
CA THR A 6 -7.23 6.52 11.16
C THR A 6 -7.64 5.27 10.36
N PRO A 7 -8.48 5.41 9.32
CA PRO A 7 -9.01 4.30 8.53
C PRO A 7 -8.06 3.78 7.45
N LEU A 8 -7.12 4.62 6.97
CA LEU A 8 -6.16 4.28 5.90
C LEU A 8 -4.77 4.88 6.14
N ALA A 9 -3.69 4.11 5.86
CA ALA A 9 -2.32 4.63 5.79
C ALA A 9 -1.60 4.16 4.54
N PHE A 10 -0.70 5.02 4.08
CA PHE A 10 0.35 4.64 3.14
C PHE A 10 1.51 3.96 3.84
N GLY A 11 2.06 2.97 3.17
CA GLY A 11 3.30 2.29 3.54
C GLY A 11 4.20 2.15 2.34
N THR A 12 5.45 1.79 2.59
CA THR A 12 6.40 1.45 1.53
C THR A 12 6.83 0.01 1.72
N GLN A 13 7.22 -0.65 0.64
CA GLN A 13 7.64 -2.03 0.70
C GLN A 13 8.77 -2.32 -0.29
N THR A 14 9.91 -2.73 0.27
CA THR A 14 11.01 -3.38 -0.43
C THR A 14 10.89 -4.90 -0.38
N GLY A 15 10.69 -5.46 0.82
CA GLY A 15 10.73 -6.91 1.06
C GLY A 15 9.69 -7.40 2.08
N GLY A 16 8.61 -6.64 2.27
CA GLY A 16 7.51 -7.01 3.19
C GLY A 16 7.02 -5.88 4.09
N SER A 17 7.58 -4.67 3.99
CA SER A 17 7.33 -3.59 4.96
C SER A 17 5.91 -2.98 4.94
N THR A 18 5.03 -3.42 4.03
CA THR A 18 3.59 -3.13 4.08
C THR A 18 2.79 -4.36 4.51
N ILE A 19 3.07 -5.53 3.91
CA ILE A 19 2.30 -6.76 4.18
C ILE A 19 2.58 -7.33 5.58
N ARG A 20 3.85 -7.34 6.02
CA ARG A 20 4.26 -7.93 7.30
C ARG A 20 3.68 -7.20 8.53
N PRO A 21 3.75 -5.85 8.64
CA PRO A 21 3.08 -5.16 9.74
C PRO A 21 1.55 -5.33 9.69
N ALA A 22 0.95 -5.35 8.49
CA ALA A 22 -0.48 -5.58 8.35
C ALA A 22 -0.90 -6.94 8.92
N ALA A 23 -0.14 -8.00 8.61
CA ALA A 23 -0.36 -9.34 9.16
C ALA A 23 -0.21 -9.40 10.69
N PHE A 24 0.77 -8.70 11.27
CA PHE A 24 0.96 -8.66 12.73
C PHE A 24 -0.13 -7.86 13.46
N CYS A 25 -0.65 -6.82 12.83
CA CYS A 25 -1.64 -5.95 13.43
C CYS A 25 -3.10 -6.33 13.09
N GLY A 26 -3.32 -7.41 12.34
CA GLY A 26 -4.65 -7.90 12.00
C GLY A 26 -5.43 -6.96 11.08
N VAL A 27 -4.75 -6.25 10.18
CA VAL A 27 -5.34 -5.32 9.21
C VAL A 27 -5.04 -5.76 7.78
N THR A 28 -5.83 -5.30 6.81
CA THR A 28 -5.56 -5.57 5.40
C THR A 28 -4.38 -4.73 4.93
N GLY A 29 -3.38 -5.37 4.32
CA GLY A 29 -2.24 -4.72 3.69
C GLY A 29 -2.15 -5.11 2.23
N TYR A 30 -1.91 -4.13 1.36
CA TYR A 30 -1.79 -4.34 -0.07
C TYR A 30 -0.50 -3.75 -0.61
N LYS A 31 0.15 -4.54 -1.44
CA LYS A 31 1.33 -4.16 -2.21
C LYS A 31 0.99 -4.31 -3.68
N PRO A 32 0.81 -3.22 -4.44
CA PRO A 32 0.53 -3.30 -5.87
C PRO A 32 1.71 -3.88 -6.64
N SER A 33 1.48 -4.18 -7.92
CA SER A 33 2.56 -4.48 -8.86
C SER A 33 3.59 -3.33 -8.89
N PHE A 34 4.84 -3.69 -9.19
CA PHE A 34 5.92 -2.70 -9.24
C PHE A 34 5.61 -1.62 -10.28
N GLY A 35 5.78 -0.35 -9.90
CA GLY A 35 5.51 0.80 -10.78
C GLY A 35 4.05 1.20 -10.91
N THR A 36 3.10 0.53 -10.26
CA THR A 36 1.68 0.92 -10.29
C THR A 36 1.44 2.33 -9.73
N ILE A 37 2.18 2.70 -8.68
CA ILE A 37 2.09 4.01 -8.04
C ILE A 37 3.40 4.75 -8.29
N ASN A 38 3.29 6.04 -8.65
CA ASN A 38 4.47 6.89 -8.82
C ASN A 38 5.22 7.03 -7.48
N ARG A 39 6.54 6.79 -7.50
CA ARG A 39 7.40 6.77 -6.31
C ARG A 39 8.29 8.02 -6.21
N SER A 40 7.97 9.08 -6.94
CA SER A 40 8.68 10.36 -6.83
C SER A 40 8.60 10.88 -5.40
N GLY A 41 9.73 11.35 -4.88
CA GLY A 41 9.86 11.79 -3.48
C GLY A 41 10.02 10.65 -2.47
N LEU A 42 9.94 9.38 -2.88
CA LEU A 42 10.22 8.25 -1.99
C LEU A 42 11.73 8.14 -1.74
N LYS A 43 12.13 8.14 -0.47
CA LYS A 43 13.49 7.72 -0.08
C LYS A 43 13.62 6.21 -0.26
N SER A 44 14.32 5.82 -1.32
CA SER A 44 14.35 4.43 -1.80
C SER A 44 15.60 3.69 -1.30
N PRO A 45 15.45 2.67 -0.42
CA PRO A 45 16.54 1.76 -0.09
C PRO A 45 16.92 0.81 -1.25
N ALA A 46 15.97 0.43 -2.12
CA ALA A 46 16.25 -0.35 -3.32
C ALA A 46 15.24 -0.05 -4.44
N VAL A 47 15.64 0.79 -5.40
CA VAL A 47 14.79 1.34 -6.46
C VAL A 47 14.07 0.28 -7.29
N SER A 48 14.66 -0.90 -7.49
CA SER A 48 14.08 -2.00 -8.25
C SER A 48 13.02 -2.80 -7.48
N LEU A 49 12.94 -2.64 -6.15
CA LEU A 49 12.05 -3.41 -5.29
C LEU A 49 11.01 -2.55 -4.58
N ASP A 50 11.31 -1.27 -4.38
CA ASP A 50 10.47 -0.38 -3.59
C ASP A 50 9.12 -0.12 -4.27
N THR A 51 8.05 -0.32 -3.52
CA THR A 51 6.67 -0.03 -3.90
C THR A 51 6.02 0.84 -2.83
N ILE A 52 5.05 1.66 -3.23
CA ILE A 52 4.10 2.26 -2.29
C ILE A 52 2.93 1.30 -2.16
N GLY A 53 2.50 1.05 -0.94
CA GLY A 53 1.34 0.21 -0.62
C GLY A 53 0.42 0.92 0.37
N VAL A 54 -0.66 0.24 0.74
CA VAL A 54 -1.66 0.78 1.68
C VAL A 54 -2.05 -0.25 2.73
N GLN A 55 -2.47 0.25 3.88
CA GLN A 55 -3.03 -0.54 4.98
C GLN A 55 -4.36 0.05 5.41
N LEU A 56 -5.38 -0.79 5.63
CA LEU A 56 -6.76 -0.38 5.92
C LEU A 56 -7.32 -1.10 7.15
N ILE A 57 -8.21 -0.43 7.88
CA ILE A 57 -9.07 -1.09 8.86
C ILE A 57 -10.18 -1.83 8.10
N GLY A 58 -10.13 -3.16 8.03
CA GLY A 58 -11.11 -3.94 7.26
C GLY A 58 -10.75 -5.42 7.11
N ARG A 59 -11.73 -6.27 6.79
CA ARG A 59 -11.53 -7.65 6.28
C ARG A 59 -11.81 -7.63 4.76
N TYR A 60 -11.49 -8.74 4.08
CA TYR A 60 -11.49 -8.96 2.62
C TYR A 60 -12.60 -8.26 1.78
N ASP A 61 -13.78 -7.98 2.32
CA ASP A 61 -14.84 -7.26 1.60
C ASP A 61 -14.48 -5.79 1.27
N ASP A 62 -13.55 -5.18 2.02
CA ASP A 62 -13.04 -3.82 1.79
C ASP A 62 -11.99 -3.74 0.64
N ASP A 63 -11.61 -4.87 0.04
CA ASP A 63 -10.68 -4.95 -1.09
C ASP A 63 -11.15 -4.12 -2.29
N ALA A 64 -12.45 -3.83 -2.40
CA ALA A 64 -13.03 -2.95 -3.41
C ALA A 64 -12.51 -1.49 -3.30
N GLN A 65 -12.32 -0.95 -2.09
CA GLN A 65 -11.70 0.38 -1.91
C GLN A 65 -10.22 0.36 -2.30
N LEU A 66 -9.59 -0.79 -2.10
CA LEU A 66 -8.17 -0.99 -2.32
C LEU A 66 -7.85 -1.11 -3.82
N LEU A 67 -8.67 -1.85 -4.56
CA LEU A 67 -8.59 -1.96 -6.02
C LEU A 67 -8.98 -0.65 -6.71
N THR A 68 -10.05 0.02 -6.27
CA THR A 68 -10.44 1.33 -6.83
C THR A 68 -9.39 2.41 -6.59
N TRP A 69 -8.72 2.43 -5.44
CA TRP A 69 -7.62 3.37 -5.20
C TRP A 69 -6.37 3.04 -6.03
N ALA A 70 -6.04 1.76 -6.20
CA ALA A 70 -4.95 1.33 -7.08
C ALA A 70 -5.20 1.68 -8.56
N GLU A 71 -6.47 1.71 -9.00
CA GLU A 71 -6.88 2.21 -10.32
C GLU A 71 -6.69 3.73 -10.45
N TRP A 72 -6.99 4.50 -9.39
CA TRP A 72 -6.79 5.96 -9.33
C TRP A 72 -5.32 6.37 -9.27
N ALA A 73 -4.47 5.53 -8.68
CA ALA A 73 -3.03 5.78 -8.56
C ALA A 73 -2.23 5.42 -9.82
N ARG A 74 -2.87 4.89 -10.87
CA ARG A 74 -2.24 4.72 -12.19
C ARG A 74 -1.77 6.10 -12.66
N PRO A 75 -0.47 6.26 -13.00
CA PRO A 75 -0.08 7.44 -13.73
C PRO A 75 -0.90 7.49 -15.02
N ALA A 76 -1.57 8.62 -15.28
CA ALA A 76 -1.74 9.02 -16.65
C ALA A 76 -0.33 9.00 -17.26
N PHE A 77 -0.10 8.16 -18.26
CA PHE A 77 1.13 8.24 -19.01
C PHE A 77 1.19 9.64 -19.65
N ASP A 78 2.08 10.48 -19.13
CA ASP A 78 2.80 11.54 -19.84
C ASP A 78 4.24 11.53 -19.30
#